data_AF-A0A934JT53-F1
#
_entry.id   AF-A0A934JT53-F1
#
_cell.length_a   1.000
_cell.length_b   1.000
_cell.length_c   1.000
_cell.angle_alpha   90.00
_cell.angle_beta   90.00
_cell.angle_gamma   90.00
#
_symmetry.space_group_name_H-M   'P 1'
#
loop_
_entity.id
_entity.type
_entity.pdbx_description
1 polymer ?
#
loop_
_entity_poly.entity_id
_entity_poly.type
_entity_poly.pdbx_seq_one_letter_code
_entity_poly.pdbx_strand_id
1 'polypeptide(L)'
;MPTSLFALSQTILFSLSLFAFFLTPQAFGEERWQNDAYIQKSFIKIALEREYKETKHPKLVRWEKPIRLYFESDYGDANLQKEMLSVHAQHLAYITGLPIDFTSKAKQAGIIVVFTSYADLENKVRKYIGDPENIRTALNEAICLGNFRRNKHFEITRGVIIIPVDYAREKTRFLDCIVEEITQLLGLPNDSNDVFPSIFNDVSIDAYPSPLDYLLLKALYSPRLKPGMDVKQTTSVFPQVLADLHSRGEIENAALRVQKYSLKRYLGD
;
A
#
# COMPACT_ATOMS: atom_id res chain seq x y z
N MET A 1 -56.44 80.32 -5.32
CA MET A 1 -55.19 80.73 -4.63
C MET A 1 -55.20 80.11 -3.24
N PRO A 2 -54.13 79.54 -2.66
CA PRO A 2 -52.80 79.22 -3.20
C PRO A 2 -52.30 77.75 -2.92
N THR A 3 -51.12 77.42 -3.51
CA THR A 3 -50.04 76.50 -3.05
C THR A 3 -50.33 75.01 -2.80
N SER A 4 -49.95 74.09 -3.70
CA SER A 4 -48.64 73.41 -3.88
C SER A 4 -48.25 72.42 -2.78
N LEU A 5 -48.02 71.14 -3.13
CA LEU A 5 -46.96 70.28 -2.56
C LEU A 5 -46.81 68.94 -3.32
N PHE A 6 -45.73 68.89 -4.10
CA PHE A 6 -44.79 67.78 -4.30
C PHE A 6 -45.26 66.31 -4.40
N ALA A 7 -44.92 65.74 -5.55
CA ALA A 7 -44.81 64.31 -5.82
C ALA A 7 -43.63 63.66 -5.06
N LEU A 8 -43.81 62.42 -4.60
CA LEU A 8 -42.73 61.49 -4.26
C LEU A 8 -43.24 60.05 -4.14
N SER A 9 -42.47 59.12 -4.72
CA SER A 9 -42.33 57.67 -4.45
C SER A 9 -42.49 56.84 -5.74
N GLN A 10 -41.40 56.63 -6.50
CA GLN A 10 -40.49 55.47 -6.41
C GLN A 10 -41.23 54.15 -6.71
N THR A 11 -41.04 53.51 -7.85
CA THR A 11 -39.92 52.60 -8.17
C THR A 11 -40.29 51.98 -9.54
N ILE A 12 -39.41 51.84 -10.52
CA ILE A 12 -38.57 50.66 -10.76
C ILE A 12 -37.64 51.09 -11.91
N LEU A 13 -36.35 51.25 -11.64
CA LEU A 13 -35.34 51.53 -12.64
C LEU A 13 -34.27 50.45 -12.54
N PHE A 14 -34.17 49.67 -13.61
CA PHE A 14 -32.98 49.00 -14.14
C PHE A 14 -31.89 48.58 -13.14
N SER A 15 -31.80 47.28 -12.88
CA SER A 15 -30.57 46.62 -12.42
C SER A 15 -30.25 45.39 -13.28
N LEU A 16 -30.15 45.58 -14.61
CA LEU A 16 -29.35 44.69 -15.45
C LEU A 16 -27.91 45.19 -15.41
N SER A 17 -27.07 44.64 -14.53
CA SER A 17 -25.60 44.57 -14.68
C SER A 17 -24.96 43.99 -13.43
N LEU A 18 -24.62 42.69 -13.49
CA LEU A 18 -23.47 41.99 -12.89
C LEU A 18 -23.89 40.57 -12.50
N PHE A 19 -23.92 39.68 -13.49
CA PHE A 19 -23.73 38.25 -13.24
C PHE A 19 -22.67 37.76 -14.22
N ALA A 20 -21.46 38.32 -14.10
CA ALA A 20 -20.27 37.68 -14.64
C ALA A 20 -20.01 36.43 -13.80
N PHE A 21 -20.55 35.31 -14.27
CA PHE A 21 -20.20 33.99 -13.77
C PHE A 21 -18.68 33.84 -13.89
N PHE A 22 -17.98 33.88 -12.76
CA PHE A 22 -16.62 33.39 -12.67
C PHE A 22 -16.66 31.88 -12.90
N LEU A 23 -16.57 31.45 -14.16
CA LEU A 23 -16.09 30.11 -14.49
C LEU A 23 -14.59 30.11 -14.21
N THR A 24 -14.21 30.04 -12.94
CA THR A 24 -12.86 29.59 -12.60
C THR A 24 -12.79 28.14 -13.06
N PRO A 25 -11.89 27.77 -13.99
CA PRO A 25 -11.61 26.36 -14.19
C PRO A 25 -11.17 25.83 -12.82
N GLN A 26 -11.81 24.77 -12.33
CA GLN A 26 -11.22 23.98 -11.25
C GLN A 26 -9.91 23.45 -11.81
N ALA A 27 -8.81 24.15 -11.53
CA ALA A 27 -7.49 23.58 -11.64
C ALA A 27 -7.45 22.47 -10.59
N PHE A 28 -7.71 21.24 -11.02
CA PHE A 28 -7.37 20.07 -10.22
C PHE A 28 -5.86 20.12 -10.06
N GLY A 29 -5.40 20.60 -8.90
CA GLY A 29 -3.99 20.57 -8.55
C GLY A 29 -3.56 19.12 -8.52
N GLU A 30 -2.56 18.79 -9.32
CA GLU A 30 -1.96 17.46 -9.31
C GLU A 30 -1.31 17.25 -7.93
N GLU A 31 -1.80 16.25 -7.19
CA GLU A 31 -1.21 15.91 -5.89
C GLU A 31 0.22 15.40 -6.08
N ARG A 32 1.10 15.62 -5.10
CA ARG A 32 2.52 15.20 -5.21
C ARG A 32 2.69 13.73 -5.59
N TRP A 33 1.79 12.87 -5.12
CA TRP A 33 1.82 11.42 -5.40
C TRP A 33 1.49 11.06 -6.85
N GLN A 34 0.88 11.96 -7.62
CA GLN A 34 0.58 11.77 -9.05
C GLN A 34 1.78 12.10 -9.94
N ASN A 35 2.76 12.85 -9.43
CA ASN A 35 3.92 13.25 -10.20
C ASN A 35 4.82 12.06 -10.57
N ASP A 36 5.09 11.89 -11.87
CA ASP A 36 5.93 10.82 -12.44
C ASP A 36 7.29 10.63 -11.76
N ALA A 37 8.02 11.73 -11.54
CA ALA A 37 9.34 11.67 -10.94
C ALA A 37 9.25 11.21 -9.47
N TYR A 38 8.18 11.60 -8.77
CA TYR A 38 7.93 11.15 -7.41
C TYR A 38 7.51 9.69 -7.36
N ILE A 39 6.62 9.22 -8.25
CA ILE A 39 6.25 7.80 -8.36
C ILE A 39 7.48 6.94 -8.61
N GLN A 40 8.35 7.33 -9.55
CA GLN A 40 9.58 6.60 -9.84
C GLN A 40 10.52 6.57 -8.63
N LYS A 41 10.78 7.74 -8.02
CA LYS A 41 11.68 7.83 -6.86
C LYS A 41 11.16 6.95 -5.71
N SER A 42 9.86 7.02 -5.42
CA SER A 42 9.20 6.21 -4.39
C SER A 42 9.28 4.73 -4.72
N PHE A 43 9.06 4.34 -5.98
CA PHE A 43 9.20 2.94 -6.40
C PHE A 43 10.61 2.40 -6.19
N ILE A 44 11.64 3.15 -6.59
CA ILE A 44 13.03 2.74 -6.38
C ILE A 44 13.32 2.60 -4.88
N LYS A 45 12.89 3.56 -4.06
CA LYS A 45 13.07 3.54 -2.61
C LYS A 45 12.44 2.29 -1.99
N ILE A 46 11.15 2.05 -2.26
CA ILE A 46 10.38 0.99 -1.60
C ILE A 46 10.67 -0.41 -2.16
N ALA A 47 10.82 -0.56 -3.49
CA ALA A 47 10.95 -1.88 -4.11
C ALA A 47 12.40 -2.42 -4.10
N LEU A 48 13.40 -1.52 -4.19
CA LEU A 48 14.80 -1.92 -4.33
C LEU A 48 15.59 -1.78 -3.04
N GLU A 49 15.37 -0.76 -2.21
CA GLU A 49 16.11 -0.62 -0.95
C GLU A 49 15.61 -1.62 0.12
N ARG A 50 16.23 -1.62 1.30
CA ARG A 50 15.93 -2.54 2.40
C ARG A 50 16.17 -1.83 3.72
N GLU A 51 15.29 -2.08 4.69
CA GLU A 51 15.30 -1.45 6.00
C GLU A 51 16.50 -1.89 6.87
N TYR A 52 16.64 -3.20 7.13
CA TYR A 52 17.65 -3.71 8.07
C TYR A 52 19.02 -4.03 7.46
N LYS A 53 19.11 -4.16 6.12
CA LYS A 53 20.36 -4.57 5.43
C LYS A 53 20.50 -3.86 4.10
N GLU A 54 21.28 -2.79 4.07
CA GLU A 54 21.68 -2.15 2.82
C GLU A 54 22.33 -3.18 1.88
N THR A 55 21.62 -3.50 0.80
CA THR A 55 22.18 -4.30 -0.29
C THR A 55 22.95 -3.38 -1.22
N LYS A 56 24.27 -3.57 -1.35
CA LYS A 56 25.12 -2.80 -2.29
C LYS A 56 24.61 -2.81 -3.73
N HIS A 57 23.93 -3.89 -4.12
CA HIS A 57 23.33 -4.06 -5.45
C HIS A 57 21.90 -4.59 -5.31
N PRO A 58 20.95 -3.73 -4.93
CA PRO A 58 19.59 -4.16 -4.72
C PRO A 58 18.96 -4.60 -6.04
N LYS A 59 18.15 -5.66 -5.96
CA LYS A 59 17.47 -6.24 -7.11
C LYS A 59 15.97 -6.32 -6.85
N LEU A 60 15.19 -6.08 -7.90
CA LEU A 60 13.75 -6.20 -7.87
C LEU A 60 13.38 -7.65 -7.57
N VAL A 61 12.49 -7.86 -6.61
CA VAL A 61 11.94 -9.15 -6.23
C VAL A 61 10.43 -9.05 -6.28
N ARG A 62 9.76 -10.08 -6.78
CA ARG A 62 8.29 -10.21 -6.74
C ARG A 62 7.90 -11.66 -6.98
N TRP A 63 6.63 -11.98 -6.82
CA TRP A 63 6.09 -13.27 -7.21
C TRP A 63 5.84 -13.32 -8.72
N GLU A 64 6.16 -14.45 -9.36
CA GLU A 64 5.79 -14.73 -10.77
C GLU A 64 4.68 -15.79 -10.89
N LYS A 65 4.22 -16.33 -9.75
CA LYS A 65 3.20 -17.39 -9.67
C LYS A 65 2.10 -17.00 -8.68
N PRO A 66 0.88 -17.52 -8.85
CA PRO A 66 -0.19 -17.37 -7.86
C PRO A 66 0.28 -17.69 -6.44
N ILE A 67 -0.19 -16.89 -5.49
CA ILE A 67 0.18 -17.03 -4.07
C ILE A 67 -0.86 -17.88 -3.38
N ARG A 68 -0.39 -18.88 -2.62
CA ARG A 68 -1.23 -19.66 -1.69
C ARG A 68 -0.92 -19.25 -0.26
N LEU A 69 -1.90 -18.73 0.46
CA LEU A 69 -1.81 -18.34 1.86
C LEU A 69 -2.17 -19.51 2.78
N TYR A 70 -1.33 -19.80 3.77
CA TYR A 70 -1.71 -20.63 4.90
C TYR A 70 -1.87 -19.75 6.13
N PHE A 71 -3.01 -19.90 6.82
CA PHE A 71 -3.37 -19.14 8.00
C PHE A 71 -3.22 -20.02 9.24
N GLU A 72 -2.50 -19.52 10.24
CA GLU A 72 -2.41 -20.07 11.59
C GLU A 72 -2.70 -18.97 12.60
N SER A 73 -3.52 -19.27 13.60
CA SER A 73 -3.74 -18.40 14.74
C SER A 73 -3.85 -19.24 15.99
N ASP A 74 -3.01 -18.95 16.98
CA ASP A 74 -3.11 -19.52 18.33
C ASP A 74 -3.32 -18.43 19.41
N TYR A 75 -3.52 -17.18 18.99
CA TYR A 75 -3.82 -16.07 19.88
C TYR A 75 -4.75 -15.05 19.24
N GLY A 76 -5.73 -14.56 20.01
CA GLY A 76 -6.73 -13.59 19.56
C GLY A 76 -7.93 -14.21 18.85
N ASP A 77 -8.69 -13.38 18.12
CA ASP A 77 -9.85 -13.82 17.35
C ASP A 77 -9.43 -14.31 15.96
N ALA A 78 -9.30 -15.64 15.83
CA ALA A 78 -8.89 -16.29 14.60
C ALA A 78 -9.86 -16.05 13.43
N ASN A 79 -11.16 -15.87 13.69
CA ASN A 79 -12.14 -15.63 12.63
C ASN A 79 -11.98 -14.22 12.07
N LEU A 80 -11.93 -13.21 12.94
CA LEU A 80 -11.71 -11.82 12.54
C LEU A 80 -10.37 -11.64 11.84
N GLN A 81 -9.29 -12.23 12.38
CA GLN A 81 -7.96 -12.19 11.76
C GLN A 81 -7.97 -12.75 10.35
N LYS A 82 -8.60 -13.92 10.16
CA LYS A 82 -8.68 -14.57 8.85
C LYS A 82 -9.54 -13.77 7.87
N GLU A 83 -10.62 -13.18 8.36
CA GLU A 83 -11.51 -12.34 7.58
C GLU A 83 -10.81 -11.08 7.07
N MET A 84 -10.15 -10.32 7.96
CA MET A 84 -9.38 -9.13 7.59
C MET A 84 -8.28 -9.46 6.58
N LEU A 85 -7.53 -10.54 6.84
CA LEU A 85 -6.51 -11.03 5.92
C LEU A 85 -7.10 -11.43 4.56
N SER A 86 -8.26 -12.07 4.54
CA SER A 86 -8.94 -12.49 3.31
C SER A 86 -9.39 -11.29 2.49
N VAL A 87 -10.02 -10.30 3.11
CA VAL A 87 -10.45 -9.07 2.42
C VAL A 87 -9.25 -8.34 1.84
N HIS A 88 -8.19 -8.15 2.61
CA HIS A 88 -6.99 -7.46 2.11
C HIS A 88 -6.23 -8.26 1.04
N ALA A 89 -6.16 -9.59 1.15
CA ALA A 89 -5.60 -10.44 0.09
C ALA A 89 -6.37 -10.31 -1.23
N GLN A 90 -7.71 -10.23 -1.18
CA GLN A 90 -8.54 -9.98 -2.36
C GLN A 90 -8.31 -8.58 -2.94
N HIS A 91 -8.15 -7.57 -2.07
CA HIS A 91 -7.82 -6.22 -2.49
C HIS A 91 -6.48 -6.19 -3.26
N LEU A 92 -5.45 -6.82 -2.71
CA LEU A 92 -4.13 -6.92 -3.35
C LEU A 92 -4.17 -7.72 -4.66
N ALA A 93 -4.94 -8.80 -4.72
CA ALA A 93 -5.14 -9.57 -5.94
C ALA A 93 -5.81 -8.72 -7.04
N TYR A 94 -6.79 -7.90 -6.67
CA TYR A 94 -7.43 -6.94 -7.58
C TYR A 94 -6.43 -5.89 -8.12
N ILE A 95 -5.60 -5.31 -7.24
CA ILE A 95 -4.62 -4.29 -7.65
C ILE A 95 -3.59 -4.89 -8.61
N THR A 96 -2.98 -6.01 -8.22
CA THR A 96 -1.82 -6.58 -8.91
C THR A 96 -2.19 -7.46 -10.10
N GLY A 97 -3.40 -8.00 -10.13
CA GLY A 97 -3.80 -9.07 -11.05
C GLY A 97 -3.17 -10.43 -10.72
N LEU A 98 -2.43 -10.55 -9.62
CA LEU A 98 -1.85 -11.79 -9.14
C LEU A 98 -2.89 -12.55 -8.30
N PRO A 99 -3.25 -13.81 -8.62
CA PRO A 99 -4.19 -14.56 -7.79
C PRO A 99 -3.60 -14.85 -6.40
N ILE A 100 -4.36 -14.56 -5.35
CA ILE A 100 -3.99 -14.81 -3.95
C ILE A 100 -5.16 -15.58 -3.30
N ASP A 101 -4.93 -16.86 -2.99
CA ASP A 101 -5.95 -17.75 -2.44
C ASP A 101 -5.44 -18.47 -1.19
N PHE A 102 -6.35 -18.95 -0.33
CA PHE A 102 -5.96 -19.78 0.81
C PHE A 102 -5.70 -21.24 0.43
N THR A 103 -4.86 -21.90 1.24
CA THR A 103 -4.68 -23.35 1.29
C THR A 103 -4.77 -23.85 2.73
N SER A 104 -5.32 -25.05 2.92
CA SER A 104 -5.34 -25.72 4.23
C SER A 104 -4.03 -26.45 4.56
N LYS A 105 -3.07 -26.50 3.61
CA LYS A 105 -1.82 -27.25 3.76
C LYS A 105 -0.62 -26.32 3.76
N ALA A 106 0.04 -26.16 4.91
CA ALA A 106 1.23 -25.31 5.06
C ALA A 106 2.35 -25.64 4.06
N LYS A 107 2.52 -26.92 3.68
CA LYS A 107 3.52 -27.36 2.69
C LYS A 107 3.25 -26.85 1.26
N GLN A 108 2.02 -26.45 0.96
CA GLN A 108 1.62 -25.92 -0.35
C GLN A 108 1.57 -24.39 -0.36
N ALA A 109 1.83 -23.75 0.78
CA ALA A 109 1.74 -22.31 0.92
C ALA A 109 2.96 -21.61 0.32
N GLY A 110 2.70 -20.56 -0.46
CA GLY A 110 3.71 -19.57 -0.79
C GLY A 110 3.97 -18.67 0.41
N ILE A 111 2.93 -18.19 1.09
CA ILE A 111 3.03 -17.37 2.29
C ILE A 111 2.36 -18.06 3.47
N ILE A 112 3.05 -18.12 4.60
CA ILE A 112 2.51 -18.55 5.88
C ILE A 112 2.25 -17.30 6.72
N VAL A 113 1.02 -17.10 7.18
CA VAL A 113 0.64 -15.99 8.07
C VAL A 113 0.26 -16.56 9.43
N VAL A 114 0.97 -16.11 10.47
CA VAL A 114 0.84 -16.61 11.83
C VAL A 114 0.45 -15.48 12.76
N PHE A 115 -0.68 -15.64 13.44
CA PHE A 115 -1.09 -14.78 14.55
C PHE A 115 -0.77 -15.49 15.86
N THR A 116 0.00 -14.84 16.73
CA THR A 116 0.53 -15.44 17.97
C THR A 116 0.57 -14.41 19.11
N SER A 117 0.97 -14.81 20.32
CA SER A 117 1.36 -13.87 21.37
C SER A 117 2.83 -13.44 21.20
N TYR A 118 3.18 -12.28 21.74
CA TYR A 118 4.56 -11.81 21.81
C TYR A 118 5.48 -12.79 22.55
N ALA A 119 4.96 -13.46 23.59
CA ALA A 119 5.70 -14.46 24.35
C ALA A 119 6.11 -15.69 23.52
N ASP A 120 5.35 -16.06 22.48
CA ASP A 120 5.67 -17.19 21.60
C ASP A 120 6.34 -16.77 20.27
N LEU A 121 6.55 -15.47 20.05
CA LEU A 121 7.10 -14.91 18.82
C LEU A 121 8.41 -15.60 18.41
N GLU A 122 9.35 -15.75 19.35
CA GLU A 122 10.65 -16.37 19.07
C GLU A 122 10.51 -17.86 18.67
N ASN A 123 9.54 -18.58 19.25
CA ASN A 123 9.25 -19.97 18.86
C ASN A 123 8.67 -20.04 17.45
N LYS A 124 7.78 -19.10 17.07
CA LYS A 124 7.25 -19.00 15.71
C LYS A 124 8.35 -18.66 14.70
N VAL A 125 9.26 -17.75 15.04
CA VAL A 125 10.45 -17.45 14.22
C VAL A 125 11.27 -18.71 14.00
N ARG A 126 11.59 -19.43 15.08
CA ARG A 126 12.36 -20.69 15.02
C ARG A 126 11.70 -21.74 14.12
N LYS A 127 10.37 -21.83 14.18
CA LYS A 127 9.58 -22.79 13.39
C LYS A 127 9.49 -22.43 11.92
N TYR A 128 9.28 -21.16 11.58
CA TYR A 128 8.88 -20.75 10.24
C TYR A 128 9.97 -20.04 9.44
N ILE A 129 10.83 -19.27 10.10
CA ILE A 129 11.87 -18.46 9.44
C ILE A 129 13.21 -19.18 9.51
N GLY A 130 13.69 -19.48 10.72
CA GLY A 130 15.00 -20.06 10.99
C GLY A 130 15.51 -19.69 12.39
N ASP A 131 16.82 -19.77 12.61
CA ASP A 131 17.43 -19.41 13.89
C ASP A 131 17.18 -17.92 14.23
N PRO A 132 16.51 -17.61 15.36
CA PRO A 132 16.20 -16.24 15.78
C PRO A 132 17.41 -15.33 15.90
N GLU A 133 18.60 -15.86 16.20
CA GLU A 133 19.80 -15.03 16.32
C GLU A 133 20.18 -14.35 15.00
N ASN A 134 19.80 -14.93 13.85
CA ASN A 134 20.05 -14.32 12.54
C ASN A 134 19.23 -13.06 12.26
N ILE A 135 18.15 -12.85 13.04
CA ILE A 135 17.24 -11.71 12.91
C ILE A 135 17.06 -10.98 14.25
N ARG A 136 18.00 -11.12 15.20
CA ARG A 136 17.86 -10.64 16.57
C ARG A 136 17.49 -9.16 16.67
N THR A 137 18.07 -8.30 15.82
CA THR A 137 17.71 -6.87 15.74
C THR A 137 16.24 -6.68 15.37
N ALA A 138 15.80 -7.25 14.25
CA ALA A 138 14.41 -7.15 13.81
C ALA A 138 13.43 -7.75 14.83
N LEU A 139 13.80 -8.86 15.48
CA LEU A 139 12.97 -9.48 16.51
C LEU A 139 12.76 -8.58 17.76
N ASN A 140 13.75 -7.75 18.09
CA ASN A 140 13.68 -6.86 19.25
C ASN A 140 12.96 -5.53 18.94
N GLU A 141 12.97 -5.10 17.68
CA GLU A 141 12.48 -3.78 17.26
C GLU A 141 11.10 -3.85 16.62
N ALA A 142 10.78 -4.93 15.90
CA ALA A 142 9.63 -4.98 15.02
C ALA A 142 8.33 -5.32 15.77
N ILE A 143 7.26 -4.61 15.40
CA ILE A 143 5.91 -4.87 15.90
C ILE A 143 5.34 -6.15 15.28
N CYS A 144 5.63 -6.37 14.01
CA CYS A 144 5.32 -7.58 13.24
C CYS A 144 6.57 -8.01 12.46
N LEU A 145 6.60 -9.24 11.97
CA LEU A 145 7.75 -9.78 11.25
C LEU A 145 7.36 -10.32 9.88
N GLY A 146 7.93 -9.71 8.84
CA GLY A 146 7.96 -10.21 7.47
C GLY A 146 9.30 -10.85 7.12
N ASN A 147 9.25 -12.03 6.47
CA ASN A 147 10.43 -12.61 5.86
C ASN A 147 10.11 -13.32 4.56
N PHE A 148 11.00 -13.25 3.57
CA PHE A 148 10.88 -14.03 2.35
C PHE A 148 12.17 -14.66 1.88
N ARG A 149 12.00 -15.72 1.09
CA ARG A 149 13.05 -16.40 0.34
C ARG A 149 12.82 -16.21 -1.15
N ARG A 150 13.92 -16.03 -1.86
CA ARG A 150 13.94 -15.90 -3.32
C ARG A 150 14.77 -16.99 -3.97
N ASN A 151 14.48 -17.31 -5.21
CA ASN A 151 15.33 -18.19 -6.01
C ASN A 151 16.47 -17.39 -6.69
N LYS A 152 17.28 -18.10 -7.50
CA LYS A 152 18.39 -17.51 -8.27
C LYS A 152 17.96 -16.48 -9.32
N HIS A 153 16.69 -16.49 -9.72
CA HIS A 153 16.10 -15.52 -10.64
C HIS A 153 15.42 -14.36 -9.92
N PHE A 154 15.62 -14.22 -8.59
CA PHE A 154 15.04 -13.16 -7.77
C PHE A 154 13.51 -13.21 -7.64
N GLU A 155 12.88 -14.30 -8.04
CA GLU A 155 11.47 -14.53 -7.81
C GLU A 155 11.28 -14.89 -6.33
N ILE A 156 10.28 -14.30 -5.69
CA ILE A 156 9.85 -14.70 -4.36
C ILE A 156 9.25 -16.10 -4.46
N THR A 157 9.70 -16.99 -3.59
CA THR A 157 9.29 -18.41 -3.58
C THR A 157 8.64 -18.82 -2.28
N ARG A 158 8.92 -18.09 -1.19
CA ARG A 158 8.31 -18.33 0.11
C ARG A 158 8.28 -17.06 0.93
N GLY A 159 7.20 -16.83 1.65
CA GLY A 159 7.03 -15.73 2.62
C GLY A 159 6.53 -16.27 3.96
N VAL A 160 6.86 -15.55 5.03
CA VAL A 160 6.37 -15.77 6.38
C VAL A 160 6.02 -14.42 6.98
N ILE A 161 4.82 -14.31 7.55
CA ILE A 161 4.36 -13.18 8.36
C ILE A 161 4.08 -13.71 9.75
N ILE A 162 4.59 -13.03 10.78
CA ILE A 162 4.27 -13.34 12.18
C ILE A 162 3.79 -12.07 12.87
N ILE A 163 2.58 -12.10 13.42
CA ILE A 163 1.94 -10.96 14.10
C ILE A 163 1.74 -11.33 15.58
N PRO A 164 2.52 -10.75 16.51
CA PRO A 164 2.25 -10.84 17.94
C PRO A 164 1.06 -9.95 18.29
N VAL A 165 -0.13 -10.55 18.36
CA VAL A 165 -1.42 -9.86 18.39
C VAL A 165 -1.60 -8.97 19.62
N ASP A 166 -1.13 -9.42 20.79
CA ASP A 166 -1.12 -8.65 22.03
C ASP A 166 -0.27 -7.38 21.91
N TYR A 167 0.98 -7.53 21.45
CA TYR A 167 1.91 -6.41 21.28
C TYR A 167 1.46 -5.44 20.18
N ALA A 168 1.03 -5.96 19.03
CA ALA A 168 0.53 -5.14 17.93
C ALA A 168 -0.72 -4.32 18.33
N ARG A 169 -1.58 -4.89 19.20
CA ARG A 169 -2.74 -4.16 19.75
C ARG A 169 -2.32 -3.11 20.78
N GLU A 170 -1.36 -3.43 21.66
CA GLU A 170 -0.80 -2.46 22.60
C GLU A 170 -0.24 -1.23 21.86
N LYS A 171 0.42 -1.45 20.72
CA LYS A 171 0.95 -0.38 19.86
C LYS A 171 -0.08 0.29 18.95
N THR A 172 -1.35 -0.14 18.98
CA THR A 172 -2.39 0.34 18.05
C THR A 172 -1.99 0.16 16.57
N ARG A 173 -1.23 -0.91 16.27
CA ARG A 173 -0.71 -1.22 14.93
C ARG A 173 -1.22 -2.55 14.38
N PHE A 174 -2.20 -3.18 15.03
CA PHE A 174 -2.68 -4.51 14.64
C PHE A 174 -3.21 -4.57 13.19
N LEU A 175 -3.95 -3.54 12.76
CA LEU A 175 -4.44 -3.45 11.40
C LEU A 175 -3.29 -3.20 10.42
N ASP A 176 -2.38 -2.29 10.76
CA ASP A 176 -1.18 -1.97 9.99
C ASP A 176 -0.35 -3.22 9.75
N CYS A 177 -0.09 -4.03 10.79
CA CYS A 177 0.62 -5.30 10.66
C CYS A 177 -0.01 -6.26 9.65
N ILE A 178 -1.35 -6.31 9.55
CA ILE A 178 -2.02 -7.16 8.55
C ILE A 178 -1.86 -6.56 7.16
N VAL A 179 -2.02 -5.24 7.04
CA VAL A 179 -2.04 -4.54 5.76
C VAL A 179 -0.65 -4.45 5.15
N GLU A 180 0.31 -3.96 5.93
CA GLU A 180 1.69 -3.67 5.55
C GLU A 180 2.44 -4.95 5.19
N GLU A 181 2.47 -5.93 6.09
CA GLU A 181 3.32 -7.13 5.94
C GLU A 181 3.01 -7.95 4.68
N ILE A 182 1.72 -8.21 4.40
CA ILE A 182 1.35 -8.94 3.18
C ILE A 182 1.59 -8.09 1.93
N THR A 183 1.44 -6.76 2.01
CA THR A 183 1.72 -5.86 0.87
C THR A 183 3.22 -5.81 0.58
N GLN A 184 4.06 -5.65 1.60
CA GLN A 184 5.53 -5.68 1.48
C GLN A 184 5.99 -7.01 0.89
N LEU A 185 5.40 -8.14 1.33
CA LEU A 185 5.72 -9.47 0.83
C LEU A 185 5.37 -9.70 -0.65
N LEU A 186 4.63 -8.81 -1.29
CA LEU A 186 4.47 -8.85 -2.74
C LEU A 186 5.71 -8.41 -3.51
N GLY A 187 6.66 -7.73 -2.85
CA GLY A 187 7.91 -7.25 -3.43
C GLY A 187 8.20 -5.76 -3.18
N LEU A 188 7.66 -5.19 -2.11
CA LEU A 188 7.85 -3.79 -1.67
C LEU A 188 8.46 -3.77 -0.25
N PRO A 189 9.67 -4.30 -0.04
CA PRO A 189 10.14 -4.73 1.30
C PRO A 189 10.87 -3.65 2.11
N ASN A 190 10.64 -2.36 1.85
CA ASN A 190 11.37 -1.29 2.51
C ASN A 190 10.42 -0.22 3.00
N ASP A 191 10.66 0.26 4.23
CA ASP A 191 9.99 1.41 4.79
C ASP A 191 10.84 2.69 4.66
N SER A 192 10.16 3.83 4.50
CA SER A 192 10.80 5.13 4.33
C SER A 192 9.88 6.29 4.65
N ASN A 193 10.33 7.12 5.59
CA ASN A 193 9.70 8.41 5.93
C ASN A 193 9.68 9.42 4.78
N ASP A 194 10.48 9.21 3.71
CA ASP A 194 10.53 10.08 2.54
C ASP A 194 9.40 9.83 1.52
N VAL A 195 8.68 8.72 1.68
CA VAL A 195 7.63 8.26 0.78
C VAL A 195 6.27 8.51 1.43
N PHE A 196 5.53 9.51 0.95
CA PHE A 196 4.26 9.94 1.51
C PHE A 196 3.30 10.37 0.39
N PRO A 197 2.00 10.01 0.45
CA PRO A 197 1.37 9.13 1.44
C PRO A 197 1.72 7.66 1.16
N SER A 198 1.97 6.85 2.17
CA SER A 198 2.26 5.41 2.00
C SER A 198 2.08 4.66 3.31
N ILE A 199 1.66 3.40 3.23
CA ILE A 199 1.71 2.46 4.37
C ILE A 199 3.15 2.07 4.73
N PHE A 200 4.12 2.28 3.84
CA PHE A 200 5.54 2.01 4.08
C PHE A 200 6.24 3.21 4.73
N ASN A 201 5.49 4.09 5.40
CA ASN A 201 6.01 5.27 6.05
C ASN A 201 5.68 5.18 7.53
N ASP A 202 6.70 5.00 8.36
CA ASP A 202 6.54 4.75 9.80
C ASP A 202 5.91 5.89 10.58
N VAL A 203 5.89 7.11 10.00
CA VAL A 203 5.23 8.27 10.60
C VAL A 203 3.84 8.56 9.98
N SER A 204 3.39 7.72 9.05
CA SER A 204 2.03 7.77 8.53
C SER A 204 1.03 7.35 9.61
N ILE A 205 -0.13 8.01 9.61
CA ILE A 205 -1.27 7.65 10.47
C ILE A 205 -2.29 6.78 9.72
N ASP A 206 -2.12 6.58 8.42
CA ASP A 206 -3.04 5.81 7.59
C ASP A 206 -2.68 4.32 7.61
N ALA A 207 -3.57 3.49 8.15
CA ALA A 207 -3.42 2.03 8.19
C ALA A 207 -3.81 1.32 6.88
N TYR A 208 -4.12 2.06 5.81
CA TYR A 208 -4.66 1.53 4.55
C TYR A 208 -3.83 1.96 3.35
N PRO A 209 -3.76 1.12 2.28
CA PRO A 209 -3.01 1.48 1.07
C PRO A 209 -3.45 2.83 0.50
N SER A 210 -2.47 3.70 0.29
CA SER A 210 -2.65 5.02 -0.31
C SER A 210 -2.79 4.91 -1.84
N PRO A 211 -3.18 6.01 -2.53
CA PRO A 211 -3.12 6.06 -3.98
C PRO A 211 -1.71 5.83 -4.53
N LEU A 212 -0.67 6.22 -3.79
CA LEU A 212 0.72 5.93 -4.17
C LEU A 212 1.01 4.44 -4.05
N ASP A 213 0.64 3.79 -2.94
CA ASP A 213 0.86 2.34 -2.73
C ASP A 213 0.20 1.51 -3.83
N TYR A 214 -1.01 1.92 -4.24
CA TYR A 214 -1.68 1.37 -5.42
C TYR A 214 -0.78 1.44 -6.66
N LEU A 215 -0.23 2.61 -6.97
CA LEU A 215 0.64 2.80 -8.13
C LEU A 215 1.95 2.02 -8.01
N LEU A 216 2.54 1.92 -6.82
CA LEU A 216 3.74 1.14 -6.58
C LEU A 216 3.50 -0.35 -6.86
N LEU A 217 2.36 -0.90 -6.41
CA LEU A 217 1.97 -2.28 -6.71
C LEU A 217 1.70 -2.48 -8.21
N LYS A 218 1.01 -1.54 -8.87
CA LYS A 218 0.75 -1.60 -10.32
C LYS A 218 2.03 -1.53 -11.13
N ALA A 219 2.98 -0.70 -10.72
CA ALA A 219 4.31 -0.62 -11.32
C ALA A 219 5.08 -1.93 -11.10
N LEU A 220 5.09 -2.45 -9.87
CA LEU A 220 5.80 -3.69 -9.50
C LEU A 220 5.37 -4.86 -10.38
N TYR A 221 4.07 -4.98 -10.67
CA TYR A 221 3.50 -6.05 -11.51
C TYR A 221 3.34 -5.65 -12.99
N SER A 222 3.92 -4.54 -13.43
CA SER A 222 4.03 -4.22 -14.85
C SER A 222 4.79 -5.34 -15.59
N PRO A 223 4.36 -5.74 -16.81
CA PRO A 223 5.09 -6.71 -17.61
C PRO A 223 6.50 -6.22 -18.00
N ARG A 224 6.75 -4.91 -17.92
CA ARG A 224 8.05 -4.29 -18.25
C ARG A 224 9.11 -4.49 -17.18
N LEU A 225 8.69 -4.57 -15.91
CA LEU A 225 9.60 -4.86 -14.80
C LEU A 225 9.71 -6.36 -14.60
N LYS A 226 10.94 -6.85 -14.38
CA LYS A 226 11.23 -8.27 -14.17
C LYS A 226 12.05 -8.46 -12.89
N PRO A 227 11.85 -9.58 -12.18
CA PRO A 227 12.75 -9.98 -11.10
C PRO A 227 14.22 -9.91 -11.55
N GLY A 228 15.09 -9.38 -10.67
CA GLY A 228 16.53 -9.28 -10.92
C GLY A 228 17.00 -8.00 -11.60
N MET A 229 16.09 -7.11 -12.02
CA MET A 229 16.46 -5.76 -12.44
C MET A 229 17.10 -4.99 -11.28
N ASP A 230 18.22 -4.31 -11.53
CA ASP A 230 18.79 -3.34 -10.57
C ASP A 230 18.17 -1.94 -10.73
N VAL A 231 18.63 -1.00 -9.90
CA VAL A 231 18.22 0.41 -9.91
C VAL A 231 18.37 1.03 -11.29
N LYS A 232 19.50 0.83 -11.97
CA LYS A 232 19.75 1.43 -13.28
C LYS A 232 18.81 0.86 -14.34
N GLN A 233 18.68 -0.46 -14.40
CA GLN A 233 17.76 -1.14 -15.33
C GLN A 233 16.31 -0.72 -15.08
N THR A 234 15.88 -0.72 -13.82
CA THR A 234 14.53 -0.32 -13.42
C THR A 234 14.26 1.13 -13.80
N THR A 235 15.18 2.04 -13.49
CA THR A 235 15.08 3.47 -13.81
C THR A 235 14.99 3.70 -15.31
N SER A 236 15.77 2.98 -16.13
CA SER A 236 15.73 3.11 -17.59
C SER A 236 14.42 2.61 -18.21
N VAL A 237 13.74 1.66 -17.58
CA VAL A 237 12.46 1.07 -18.05
C VAL A 237 11.23 1.79 -17.47
N PHE A 238 11.40 2.52 -16.37
CA PHE A 238 10.29 3.14 -15.64
C PHE A 238 9.48 4.17 -16.45
N PRO A 239 10.07 4.98 -17.36
CA PRO A 239 9.29 5.88 -18.21
C PRO A 239 8.23 5.15 -19.05
N GLN A 240 8.52 3.93 -19.54
CA GLN A 240 7.51 3.14 -20.24
C GLN A 240 6.48 2.53 -19.29
N VAL A 241 6.82 2.27 -18.03
CA VAL A 241 5.85 1.87 -16.98
C VAL A 241 4.87 3.01 -16.72
N LEU A 242 5.36 4.25 -16.56
CA LEU A 242 4.52 5.44 -16.36
C LEU A 242 3.58 5.68 -17.54
N ALA A 243 4.08 5.57 -18.78
CA ALA A 243 3.24 5.66 -19.97
C ALA A 243 2.10 4.63 -19.98
N ASP A 244 2.37 3.39 -19.56
CA ASP A 244 1.33 2.36 -19.43
C ASP A 244 0.32 2.67 -18.31
N LEU A 245 0.75 3.33 -17.22
CA LEU A 245 -0.13 3.72 -16.12
C LEU A 245 -1.06 4.87 -16.55
N HIS A 246 -0.53 5.93 -17.17
CA HIS A 246 -1.33 7.03 -17.72
C HIS A 246 -2.32 6.57 -18.78
N SER A 247 -1.88 5.77 -19.75
CA SER A 247 -2.76 5.30 -20.84
C SER A 247 -3.95 4.47 -20.36
N ARG A 248 -3.82 3.81 -19.20
CA ARG A 248 -4.89 3.05 -18.54
C ARG A 248 -5.68 3.86 -17.50
N GLY A 249 -5.33 5.13 -17.32
CA GLY A 249 -5.91 6.01 -16.32
C GLY A 249 -5.63 5.57 -14.89
N GLU A 250 -4.53 4.83 -14.65
CA GLU A 250 -4.22 4.29 -13.33
C GLU A 250 -3.80 5.39 -12.36
N ILE A 251 -3.02 6.38 -12.81
CA ILE A 251 -2.54 7.51 -12.01
C ILE A 251 -3.70 8.45 -11.67
N GLU A 252 -4.46 8.84 -12.68
CA GLU A 252 -5.56 9.80 -12.57
C GLU A 252 -6.71 9.27 -11.70
N ASN A 253 -6.90 7.95 -11.67
CA ASN A 253 -7.99 7.32 -10.92
C ASN A 253 -7.50 6.54 -9.70
N ALA A 254 -6.22 6.64 -9.31
CA ALA A 254 -5.65 5.83 -8.23
C ALA A 254 -6.43 5.96 -6.92
N ALA A 255 -6.79 7.19 -6.53
CA ALA A 255 -7.55 7.46 -5.31
C ALA A 255 -8.93 6.78 -5.27
N LEU A 256 -9.58 6.62 -6.43
CA LEU A 256 -10.85 5.89 -6.54
C LEU A 256 -10.62 4.37 -6.63
N ARG A 257 -9.58 3.94 -7.37
CA ARG A 257 -9.30 2.53 -7.65
C ARG A 257 -8.78 1.78 -6.42
N VAL A 258 -7.97 2.43 -5.59
CA VAL A 258 -7.45 1.85 -4.33
C VAL A 258 -8.56 1.60 -3.29
N GLN A 259 -9.75 2.17 -3.48
CA GLN A 259 -10.88 1.92 -2.58
C GLN A 259 -11.76 0.74 -3.03
N LYS A 260 -11.50 0.15 -4.21
CA LYS A 260 -12.30 -0.99 -4.69
C LYS A 260 -11.89 -2.26 -3.96
N TYR A 261 -12.86 -2.93 -3.34
CA TYR A 261 -12.65 -4.12 -2.52
C TYR A 261 -11.69 -3.92 -1.34
N SER A 262 -11.43 -2.67 -0.94
CA SER A 262 -10.46 -2.37 0.11
C SER A 262 -10.97 -2.77 1.49
N LEU A 263 -10.03 -3.16 2.36
CA LEU A 263 -10.32 -3.40 3.77
C LEU A 263 -10.91 -2.15 4.44
N LYS A 264 -10.47 -0.94 4.03
CA LYS A 264 -11.05 0.33 4.45
C LYS A 264 -12.57 0.38 4.23
N ARG A 265 -13.01 0.11 2.99
CA ARG A 265 -14.46 0.08 2.67
C ARG A 265 -15.20 -1.04 3.38
N TYR A 266 -14.55 -2.19 3.57
CA TYR A 266 -15.13 -3.31 4.31
C TYR A 266 -15.44 -2.95 5.77
N LEU A 267 -14.52 -2.24 6.42
CA LEU A 267 -14.65 -1.82 7.81
C LEU A 267 -15.55 -0.58 7.99
N GLY A 268 -15.81 0.17 6.91
CA GLY A 268 -16.67 1.36 6.94
C GLY A 268 -15.95 2.66 7.30
N ASP A 269 -14.63 2.70 7.10
CA ASP A 269 -13.73 3.83 7.40
C ASP A 269 -13.55 4.83 6.23
#